data_AF-A0A8J5TUY3-F1
#
_entry.id   AF-A0A8J5TUY3-F1
#
_cell.length_a   1.000
_cell.length_b   1.000
_cell.length_c   1.000
_cell.angle_alpha   90.00
_cell.angle_beta   90.00
_cell.angle_gamma   90.00
#
_symmetry.space_group_name_H-M   'P 1'
#
loop_
_entity.id
_entity.type
_entity.pdbx_description
1 polymer ?
#
loop_
_entity_poly.entity_id
_entity_poly.type
_entity_poly.pdbx_seq_one_letter_code
_entity_poly.pdbx_strand_id
1 'polypeptide(L)'
;MDHPLTRTKVVGYWFNEKKCQKFGVAELKATCKRRGIELVKIDMSSPMEDQGPFDLLLHKLTALYAQARNDDPKAVAAIKMFENYIKDHPETSVMDPLPGVLRLLLRNQTYDLLRQCFKQDGK
;
A
#
# COMPACT_ATOMS: atom_id res chain seq x y z
N MET A 1 -3.79 12.24 35.43
CA MET A 1 -3.96 10.86 34.98
C MET A 1 -3.12 10.70 33.72
N ASP A 2 -1.96 10.05 33.84
CA ASP A 2 -1.14 9.71 32.69
C ASP A 2 -1.90 8.70 31.82
N HIS A 3 -2.25 9.09 30.60
CA HIS A 3 -2.51 8.10 29.56
C HIS A 3 -1.17 7.42 29.26
N PRO A 4 -1.12 6.08 29.12
CA PRO A 4 0.09 5.44 28.65
C PRO A 4 0.45 6.05 27.30
N LEU A 5 1.70 6.52 27.17
CA LEU A 5 2.24 7.11 25.94
C LEU A 5 2.11 6.07 24.82
N THR A 6 0.99 6.10 24.08
CA THR A 6 0.81 5.24 22.92
C THR A 6 1.86 5.64 21.89
N ARG A 7 2.74 4.71 21.54
CA ARG A 7 3.74 4.87 20.47
C ARG A 7 3.10 5.56 19.26
N THR A 8 3.73 6.61 18.76
CA THR A 8 3.38 7.29 17.51
C THR A 8 3.19 6.25 16.41
N LYS A 9 2.05 6.28 15.73
CA LYS A 9 1.78 5.37 14.61
C LYS A 9 2.51 5.84 13.37
N VAL A 10 3.16 4.92 12.66
CA VAL A 10 3.94 5.20 11.44
C VAL A 10 3.21 4.61 10.23
N VAL A 11 2.82 5.47 9.30
CA VAL A 11 2.19 5.10 8.03
C VAL A 11 3.20 5.29 6.91
N GLY A 12 3.69 4.19 6.35
CA GLY A 12 4.45 4.21 5.10
C GLY A 12 3.48 4.38 3.93
N TYR A 13 3.78 5.24 2.96
CA TYR A 13 2.98 5.36 1.75
C TYR A 13 3.80 5.29 0.47
N TRP A 14 3.24 4.63 -0.54
CA TRP A 14 3.79 4.62 -1.90
C TRP A 14 2.72 4.94 -2.94
N PHE A 15 2.89 6.08 -3.59
CA PHE A 15 2.13 6.49 -4.76
C PHE A 15 3.08 6.98 -5.84
N ASN A 16 2.75 6.74 -7.11
CA ASN A 16 3.46 7.41 -8.20
C ASN A 16 3.21 8.92 -8.16
N GLU A 17 4.09 9.69 -8.81
CA GLU A 17 4.02 11.17 -8.80
C GLU A 17 2.65 11.70 -9.25
N LYS A 18 2.10 11.10 -10.32
CA LYS A 18 0.77 11.45 -10.85
C LYS A 18 -0.33 11.32 -9.80
N LYS A 19 -0.27 10.30 -8.93
CA LYS A 19 -1.27 10.09 -7.88
C LYS A 19 -1.01 10.98 -6.67
N CYS A 20 0.25 11.26 -6.31
CA CYS A 20 0.55 12.23 -5.26
C CYS A 20 -0.11 13.59 -5.51
N GLN A 21 -0.09 14.07 -6.76
CA GLN A 21 -0.71 15.33 -7.17
C GLN A 21 -2.25 15.30 -7.02
N LYS A 22 -2.89 14.19 -7.40
CA LYS A 22 -4.35 14.05 -7.38
C LYS A 22 -4.93 13.71 -6.01
N PHE A 23 -4.17 13.02 -5.16
CA PHE A 23 -4.65 12.48 -3.89
C PHE A 23 -4.52 13.47 -2.72
N GLY A 24 -3.89 14.62 -2.92
CA GLY A 24 -3.75 15.62 -1.85
C GLY A 24 -2.85 15.16 -0.72
N VAL A 25 -1.69 14.57 -1.03
CA VAL A 25 -0.76 14.03 -0.02
C VAL A 25 -0.34 15.06 1.03
N ALA A 26 -0.29 16.35 0.67
CA ALA A 26 -0.01 17.43 1.62
C ALA A 26 -1.08 17.55 2.72
N GLU A 27 -2.35 17.44 2.35
CA GLU A 27 -3.48 17.47 3.30
C GLU A 27 -3.50 16.21 4.17
N LEU A 28 -3.21 15.05 3.58
CA LEU A 28 -3.04 13.81 4.33
C LEU A 28 -1.92 13.94 5.37
N LYS A 29 -0.74 14.45 4.97
CA LYS A 29 0.40 14.67 5.88
C LYS A 29 0.03 15.61 7.03
N ALA A 30 -0.65 16.72 6.73
CA ALA A 30 -1.10 17.66 7.75
C ALA A 30 -2.10 17.00 8.73
N THR A 31 -3.00 16.16 8.22
CA THR A 31 -3.99 15.43 9.02
C THR A 31 -3.35 14.36 9.90
N CYS A 32 -2.42 13.58 9.37
CA CYS A 32 -1.62 12.61 10.14
C CYS A 32 -0.88 13.31 11.28
N LYS A 33 -0.16 14.41 10.99
CA LYS A 33 0.56 15.17 12.02
C LYS A 33 -0.34 15.65 13.15
N ARG A 34 -1.53 16.19 12.84
CA ARG A 34 -2.51 16.64 13.86
C ARG A 34 -3.01 15.50 14.74
N ARG A 35 -2.96 14.25 14.26
CA ARG A 35 -3.40 13.05 14.99
C ARG A 35 -2.26 12.28 15.64
N GLY A 36 -1.04 12.82 15.65
CA GLY A 36 0.13 12.10 16.17
C GLY A 36 0.50 10.87 15.34
N ILE A 37 0.28 10.93 14.03
CA ILE A 37 0.65 9.89 13.07
C ILE A 37 1.79 10.42 12.20
N GLU A 38 2.85 9.64 12.09
CA GLU A 38 3.95 9.91 11.18
C GLU A 38 3.61 9.35 9.79
N LEU A 39 3.74 10.16 8.75
CA LEU A 39 3.51 9.76 7.37
C LEU A 39 4.83 9.78 6.61
N VAL A 40 5.30 8.61 6.20
CA VAL A 40 6.62 8.39 5.57
C VAL A 40 6.43 8.01 4.10
N LYS A 41 7.03 8.77 3.17
CA LYS A 41 7.05 8.38 1.77
C LYS A 41 8.06 7.25 1.60
N ILE A 42 7.62 6.08 1.17
CA ILE A 42 8.50 4.93 0.96
C ILE A 42 9.36 5.19 -0.27
N ASP A 43 10.67 5.08 -0.10
CA ASP A 43 11.63 4.97 -1.17
C ASP A 43 11.80 3.50 -1.56
N MET A 44 11.26 3.13 -2.72
CA MET A 44 11.34 1.77 -3.25
C MET A 44 12.72 1.45 -3.89
N SER A 45 13.69 2.37 -3.81
CA SER A 45 15.07 2.12 -4.23
C SER A 45 16.01 1.74 -3.08
N SER A 46 15.51 1.81 -1.83
CA SER A 46 16.25 1.54 -0.61
C SER A 46 15.54 0.47 0.23
N PRO A 47 16.23 -0.31 1.09
CA PRO A 47 15.59 -1.32 1.93
C PRO A 47 14.43 -0.75 2.76
N MET A 48 13.34 -1.51 2.87
CA MET A 48 12.18 -1.09 3.68
C MET A 48 12.43 -1.19 5.19
N GLU A 49 13.31 -2.10 5.60
CA GLU A 49 13.74 -2.26 7.01
C GLU A 49 14.32 -0.97 7.59
N ASP A 50 15.06 -0.22 6.77
CA ASP A 50 15.71 1.03 7.19
C ASP A 50 14.75 2.23 7.27
N GLN A 51 13.51 2.05 6.79
CA GLN A 51 12.50 3.12 6.69
C GLN A 51 11.33 2.95 7.67
N GLY A 52 11.23 1.78 8.31
CA GLY A 52 10.19 1.41 9.27
C GLY A 52 10.65 1.56 10.73
N PRO A 53 9.99 0.85 11.68
CA PRO A 53 8.90 -0.10 11.49
C PRO A 53 7.56 0.60 11.18
N PHE A 54 6.81 0.08 10.21
CA PHE A 54 5.51 0.62 9.82
C PHE A 54 4.36 -0.03 10.60
N ASP A 55 3.34 0.74 10.97
CA ASP A 55 2.06 0.19 11.45
C ASP A 55 1.10 -0.08 10.27
N LEU A 56 1.19 0.74 9.22
CA LEU A 56 0.34 0.67 8.03
C LEU A 56 1.13 1.04 6.77
N LEU A 57 0.94 0.27 5.70
CA LEU A 57 1.41 0.57 4.36
C LEU A 57 0.23 0.99 3.47
N LEU A 58 0.17 2.26 3.12
CA LEU A 58 -0.83 2.83 2.19
C LEU A 58 -0.24 2.89 0.78
N HIS A 59 -0.78 2.15 -0.18
CA HIS A 59 -0.12 2.05 -1.50
C HIS A 59 -1.06 2.14 -2.70
N LYS A 60 -0.47 2.42 -3.86
CA LYS A 60 -1.08 2.19 -5.16
C LYS A 60 -0.08 1.57 -6.14
N LEU A 61 0.25 0.29 -5.92
CA LEU A 61 1.28 -0.44 -6.69
C LEU A 61 0.85 -0.86 -8.11
N THR A 62 -0.40 -0.61 -8.53
CA THR A 62 -0.95 -1.08 -9.82
C THR A 62 -0.05 -0.77 -11.04
N ALA A 63 0.51 0.44 -11.12
CA ALA A 63 1.40 0.79 -12.23
C ALA A 63 2.73 0.05 -12.17
N LEU A 64 3.26 -0.17 -10.97
CA LEU A 64 4.50 -0.91 -10.75
C LEU A 64 4.32 -2.39 -11.11
N TYR A 65 3.18 -2.99 -10.75
CA TYR A 65 2.86 -4.36 -11.15
C TYR A 65 2.73 -4.50 -12.67
N ALA A 66 2.14 -3.50 -13.34
CA ALA A 66 2.08 -3.50 -14.80
C ALA A 66 3.47 -3.42 -15.44
N GLN A 67 4.39 -2.63 -14.88
CA GLN A 67 5.78 -2.54 -15.35
C GLN A 67 6.54 -3.84 -15.11
N ALA A 68 6.40 -4.46 -13.94
CA ALA A 68 7.04 -5.73 -13.62
C ALA A 68 6.56 -6.88 -14.52
N ARG A 69 5.30 -6.86 -14.99
CA ARG A 69 4.79 -7.83 -15.97
C ARG A 69 5.39 -7.66 -17.37
N ASN A 70 6.00 -6.52 -17.66
CA ASN A 70 6.77 -6.27 -18.88
C ASN A 70 8.29 -6.43 -18.63
N ASP A 71 8.66 -7.18 -17.58
CA ASP A 71 10.04 -7.50 -17.21
C ASP A 71 10.93 -6.28 -16.89
N ASP A 72 10.35 -5.15 -16.46
CA ASP A 72 11.14 -4.02 -15.95
C ASP A 72 11.88 -4.42 -14.67
N PRO A 73 13.23 -4.48 -14.66
CA PRO A 73 13.98 -5.04 -13.54
C PRO A 73 13.82 -4.24 -12.25
N LYS A 74 13.64 -2.92 -12.36
CA LYS A 74 13.47 -2.04 -11.18
C LYS A 74 12.11 -2.26 -10.55
N ALA A 75 11.06 -2.39 -11.36
CA ALA A 75 9.71 -2.67 -10.90
C ALA A 75 9.62 -4.06 -10.26
N VAL A 76 10.26 -5.07 -10.87
CA VAL A 76 10.35 -6.42 -10.30
C VAL A 76 11.04 -6.40 -8.93
N ALA A 77 12.18 -5.72 -8.83
CA ALA A 77 12.92 -5.62 -7.57
C ALA A 77 12.10 -4.90 -6.48
N ALA A 78 11.49 -3.76 -6.82
CA ALA A 78 10.67 -2.98 -5.88
C ALA A 78 9.45 -3.76 -5.36
N ILE A 79 8.76 -4.51 -6.24
CA ILE A 79 7.63 -5.36 -5.82
C ILE A 79 8.10 -6.49 -4.92
N LYS A 80 9.18 -7.17 -5.27
CA LYS A 80 9.74 -8.25 -4.42
C LYS A 80 10.13 -7.74 -3.04
N MET A 81 10.75 -6.56 -2.98
CA MET A 81 11.10 -5.93 -1.71
C MET A 81 9.85 -5.66 -0.86
N PHE A 82 8.81 -5.06 -1.46
CA PHE A 82 7.56 -4.79 -0.77
C PHE A 82 6.85 -6.07 -0.31
N GLU A 83 6.78 -7.10 -1.16
CA GLU A 83 6.17 -8.39 -0.87
C GLU A 83 6.92 -9.15 0.24
N ASN A 84 8.25 -9.09 0.25
CA ASN A 84 9.04 -9.69 1.32
C ASN A 84 8.82 -8.96 2.64
N TYR A 85 8.83 -7.62 2.64
CA TYR A 85 8.60 -6.84 3.86
C TYR A 85 7.26 -7.20 4.51
N ILE A 86 6.16 -7.23 3.75
CA ILE A 86 4.84 -7.56 4.33
C ILE A 86 4.74 -9.01 4.81
N LYS A 87 5.53 -9.92 4.22
CA LYS A 87 5.57 -11.32 4.60
C LYS A 87 6.32 -11.49 5.92
N ASP A 88 7.42 -10.76 6.07
CA ASP A 88 8.29 -10.83 7.23
C ASP A 88 7.73 -9.99 8.41
N HIS A 89 6.84 -9.04 8.13
CA HIS A 89 6.15 -8.17 9.11
C HIS A 89 4.61 -8.32 9.08
N PRO A 90 4.05 -9.46 9.53
CA PRO A 90 2.59 -9.68 9.54
C PRO A 90 1.83 -8.72 10.47
N GLU A 91 2.51 -8.05 11.41
CA GLU A 91 1.96 -6.99 12.24
C GLU A 91 1.68 -5.69 11.46
N THR A 92 2.31 -5.51 10.30
CA THR A 92 2.11 -4.33 9.44
C THR A 92 0.82 -4.49 8.63
N SER A 93 -0.14 -3.59 8.85
CA SER A 93 -1.35 -3.56 8.02
C SER A 93 -1.04 -3.07 6.61
N VAL A 94 -1.73 -3.58 5.59
CA VAL A 94 -1.52 -3.18 4.18
C VAL A 94 -2.85 -2.72 3.58
N MET A 95 -2.87 -1.48 3.10
CA MET A 95 -4.03 -0.86 2.45
C MET A 95 -3.72 -0.56 0.98
N ASP A 96 -4.24 -1.32 0.02
CA ASP A 96 -5.14 -2.49 0.14
C ASP A 96 -4.35 -3.83 0.11
N PRO A 97 -4.89 -4.94 0.64
CA PRO A 97 -4.21 -6.24 0.59
C PRO A 97 -3.84 -6.65 -0.85
N LEU A 98 -2.59 -7.10 -1.05
CA LEU A 98 -2.06 -7.41 -2.38
C LEU A 98 -2.89 -8.44 -3.16
N PRO A 99 -3.41 -9.54 -2.57
CA PRO A 99 -4.23 -10.51 -3.32
C PRO A 99 -5.45 -9.87 -3.99
N GLY A 100 -6.12 -8.94 -3.30
CA GLY A 100 -7.25 -8.19 -3.84
C GLY A 100 -6.81 -7.25 -4.97
N VAL A 101 -5.72 -6.51 -4.76
CA VAL A 101 -5.17 -5.61 -5.77
C VAL A 101 -4.78 -6.36 -7.05
N LEU A 102 -4.11 -7.50 -6.92
CA LEU A 102 -3.68 -8.33 -8.05
C LEU A 102 -4.86 -8.88 -8.85
N ARG A 103 -5.93 -9.32 -8.17
CA ARG A 103 -7.17 -9.77 -8.82
C ARG A 103 -7.84 -8.65 -9.62
N LEU A 104 -7.73 -7.42 -9.14
CA LEU A 104 -8.30 -6.24 -9.81
C LEU A 104 -7.43 -5.71 -10.99
N LEU A 105 -6.21 -6.23 -11.19
CA LEU A 105 -5.36 -5.81 -12.31
C LEU A 105 -5.89 -6.30 -13.66
N LEU A 106 -6.55 -7.45 -13.69
CA LEU A 106 -6.99 -8.09 -14.92
C LEU A 106 -8.50 -7.99 -15.06
N ARG A 107 -8.97 -7.34 -16.14
CA ARG A 107 -10.39 -7.08 -16.35
C ARG A 107 -11.25 -8.35 -16.32
N ASN A 108 -10.76 -9.45 -16.91
CA ASN A 108 -11.47 -10.73 -16.87
C ASN A 108 -11.66 -11.23 -15.44
N GLN A 109 -10.62 -11.19 -14.60
CA GLN A 109 -10.70 -11.59 -13.19
C GLN A 109 -11.61 -10.66 -12.38
N THR A 110 -11.59 -9.36 -12.67
CA THR A 110 -12.51 -8.38 -12.09
C THR A 110 -13.96 -8.69 -12.49
N TYR A 111 -14.23 -8.99 -13.77
CA TYR A 111 -15.59 -9.34 -14.22
C TYR A 111 -16.07 -10.67 -13.61
N ASP A 112 -15.19 -11.65 -13.48
CA ASP A 112 -15.54 -12.92 -12.82
C ASP A 112 -15.82 -12.71 -11.33
N LEU A 113 -15.08 -11.83 -10.65
CA LEU A 113 -15.40 -11.40 -9.29
C LEU A 113 -16.76 -10.74 -9.20
N LEU A 114 -17.03 -9.75 -10.06
CA LEU A 114 -18.31 -9.05 -10.06
C LEU A 114 -19.48 -10.00 -10.29
N ARG A 115 -19.35 -10.94 -11.24
CA ARG A 115 -20.36 -11.98 -11.50
C ARG A 115 -20.61 -12.86 -10.28
N GLN A 116 -19.59 -13.20 -9.51
CA GLN A 116 -19.73 -13.99 -8.28
C GLN A 116 -20.51 -13.20 -7.22
N CYS A 117 -20.18 -11.92 -7.02
CA CYS A 117 -20.88 -11.06 -6.07
C CYS A 117 -22.36 -10.86 -6.47
N PHE A 118 -22.65 -10.54 -7.73
CA PHE A 118 -24.03 -10.33 -8.19
C PHE A 118 -24.88 -11.61 -8.19
N LYS A 119 -24.26 -12.80 -8.27
CA LYS A 119 -24.98 -14.08 -8.08
C LYS A 119 -25.34 -14.35 -6.61
N GLN A 120 -24.63 -13.75 -5.66
CA GLN A 120 -24.88 -13.90 -4.23
C GLN A 120 -25.96 -12.94 -3.73
N ASP A 121 -26.08 -11.75 -4.33
CA ASP A 121 -27.09 -10.73 -3.97
C ASP A 121 -28.50 -11.02 -4.53
N GLY A 122 -28.65 -12.01 -5.40
CA GLY A 122 -29.92 -12.46 -5.97
C GLY A 122 -30.60 -13.59 -5.21
N LYS A 123 -30.24 -13.81 -3.94
CA LYS A 123 -30.81 -14.85 -3.07
C LYS A 123 -31.53 -14.27 -1.87
#